data_AF-A0A1G7FIQ5-F1
#
_entry.id   AF-A0A1G7FIQ5-F1
#
_cell.length_a   1.000
_cell.length_b   1.000
_cell.length_c   1.000
_cell.angle_alpha   90.00
_cell.angle_beta   90.00
_cell.angle_gamma   90.00
#
_symmetry.space_group_name_H-M   'P 1'
#
loop_
_entity.id
_entity.type
_entity.pdbx_description
1 polymer ?
#
loop_
_entity_poly.entity_id
_entity_poly.type
_entity_poly.pdbx_seq_one_letter_code
_entity_poly.pdbx_strand_id
1 'polypeptide(L)'
;MKKIIAILLSTIILGIFSCKKENKTPETIVEVTVTDYLTGKVASGVTVNLYTKTQIDVGNDTASYIAVTGQDGKVKISVAYRAKYFVVAETVDAKGYEHKNYIFGWLPIGIFRTQEEVDSSPPKGQGFESNQIGRPKIQDTNGDGVIDTNDFCDMPSINLTEKANNLYSATIY
;
A
#
# COMPACT_ATOMS: atom_id res chain seq x y z
N MET A 1 -20.75 -38.48 -73.05
CA MET A 1 -20.54 -37.10 -73.56
C MET A 1 -21.43 -36.15 -72.77
N LYS A 2 -20.87 -35.01 -72.36
CA LYS A 2 -21.40 -33.93 -71.50
C LYS A 2 -22.90 -33.63 -71.68
N LYS A 3 -23.63 -33.36 -70.59
CA LYS A 3 -24.28 -32.05 -70.30
C LYS A 3 -24.44 -31.85 -68.78
N ILE A 4 -23.79 -30.79 -68.31
CA ILE A 4 -23.91 -30.20 -66.97
C ILE A 4 -25.09 -29.22 -67.01
N ILE A 5 -26.01 -29.28 -66.05
CA ILE A 5 -26.94 -28.18 -65.74
C ILE A 5 -26.84 -27.93 -64.24
N ALA A 6 -26.44 -26.70 -63.91
CA ALA A 6 -26.29 -26.15 -62.58
C ALA A 6 -27.65 -25.74 -62.00
N ILE A 7 -27.87 -25.95 -60.69
CA ILE A 7 -28.70 -25.05 -59.88
C ILE A 7 -27.98 -24.78 -58.55
N LEU A 8 -27.58 -23.53 -58.46
CA LEU A 8 -27.11 -22.77 -57.31
C LEU A 8 -28.27 -22.63 -56.31
N LEU A 9 -28.09 -22.95 -55.03
CA LEU A 9 -28.86 -22.27 -53.98
C LEU A 9 -28.04 -22.17 -52.70
N SER A 10 -27.67 -20.93 -52.41
CA SER A 10 -26.94 -20.49 -51.25
C SER A 10 -27.85 -20.46 -50.03
N THR A 11 -27.35 -20.87 -48.87
CA THR A 11 -27.62 -20.18 -47.59
C THR A 11 -26.46 -20.46 -46.63
N ILE A 12 -25.46 -19.58 -46.65
CA ILE A 12 -24.48 -19.46 -45.58
C ILE A 12 -25.20 -18.73 -44.44
N ILE A 13 -25.57 -19.46 -43.40
CA ILE A 13 -26.04 -18.89 -42.14
C ILE A 13 -24.79 -18.34 -41.44
N LEU A 14 -24.50 -17.04 -41.65
CA LEU A 14 -23.55 -16.32 -40.80
C LEU A 14 -24.19 -16.16 -39.41
N GLY A 15 -23.85 -17.07 -38.50
CA GLY A 15 -24.07 -16.91 -37.07
C GLY A 15 -23.25 -15.73 -36.57
N ILE A 16 -23.92 -14.58 -36.41
CA ILE A 16 -23.41 -13.43 -35.69
C ILE A 16 -23.27 -13.83 -34.22
N PHE A 17 -22.09 -14.33 -33.84
CA PHE A 17 -21.65 -14.31 -32.45
C PHE A 17 -21.45 -12.84 -32.05
N SER A 18 -22.56 -12.19 -31.70
CA SER A 18 -22.52 -10.94 -30.96
C SER A 18 -22.06 -11.27 -29.54
N CYS A 19 -20.75 -11.41 -29.36
CA CYS A 19 -20.13 -11.22 -28.06
C CYS A 19 -20.52 -9.83 -27.58
N LYS A 20 -21.58 -9.74 -26.75
CA LYS A 20 -21.84 -8.55 -25.94
C LYS A 20 -20.61 -8.39 -25.06
N LYS A 21 -19.70 -7.52 -25.47
CA LYS A 21 -18.65 -7.01 -24.61
C LYS A 21 -19.40 -6.24 -23.52
N GLU A 22 -19.59 -6.86 -22.37
CA GLU A 22 -20.08 -6.14 -21.20
C GLU A 22 -19.07 -5.02 -20.96
N ASN A 23 -19.46 -3.79 -21.29
CA ASN A 23 -18.75 -2.61 -20.84
C ASN A 23 -19.02 -2.52 -19.35
N LYS A 24 -18.28 -3.32 -18.57
CA LYS A 24 -18.24 -3.20 -17.12
C LYS A 24 -17.86 -1.75 -16.85
N THR A 25 -18.70 -1.01 -16.15
CA THR A 25 -18.37 0.33 -15.71
C THR A 25 -17.03 0.24 -14.99
N PRO A 26 -16.01 1.05 -15.38
CA PRO A 26 -14.70 0.94 -14.77
C PRO A 26 -14.84 1.17 -13.27
N GLU A 27 -14.31 0.23 -12.47
CA GLU A 27 -14.32 0.30 -11.02
C GLU A 27 -13.11 1.14 -10.54
N THR A 28 -13.20 1.74 -9.36
CA THR A 28 -12.00 2.31 -8.72
C THR A 28 -11.27 1.16 -8.03
N ILE A 29 -10.07 0.84 -8.48
CA ILE A 29 -9.28 -0.28 -7.98
C ILE A 29 -8.05 0.26 -7.27
N VAL A 30 -7.74 -0.32 -6.11
CA VAL A 30 -6.43 -0.20 -5.47
C VAL A 30 -5.68 -1.51 -5.68
N GLU A 31 -4.58 -1.44 -6.42
CA GLU A 31 -3.68 -2.58 -6.65
C GLU A 31 -2.44 -2.41 -5.80
N VAL A 32 -2.30 -3.26 -4.78
CA VAL A 32 -1.19 -3.22 -3.83
C VAL A 32 -0.21 -4.33 -4.17
N THR A 33 1.08 -3.98 -4.27
CA THR A 33 2.19 -4.93 -4.30
C THR A 33 2.95 -4.83 -2.98
N VAL A 34 3.16 -5.94 -2.29
CA VAL A 34 3.90 -5.98 -1.03
C VAL A 34 5.23 -6.70 -1.21
N THR A 35 6.29 -6.13 -0.65
CA THR A 35 7.63 -6.69 -0.59
C THR A 35 8.11 -6.84 0.84
N ASP A 36 8.93 -7.86 1.08
CA ASP A 36 9.61 -8.08 2.36
C ASP A 36 10.95 -7.34 2.34
N TYR A 37 11.21 -6.50 3.35
CA TYR A 37 12.42 -5.67 3.40
C TYR A 37 13.70 -6.50 3.50
N LEU A 38 13.69 -7.59 4.27
CA LEU A 38 14.87 -8.41 4.55
C LEU A 38 15.33 -9.19 3.32
N THR A 39 14.39 -9.69 2.53
CA THR A 39 14.64 -10.56 1.38
C THR A 39 14.57 -9.85 0.05
N GLY A 40 13.94 -8.68 -0.01
CA GLY A 40 13.64 -7.94 -1.24
C GLY A 40 12.64 -8.63 -2.17
N LYS A 41 11.98 -9.71 -1.71
CA LYS A 41 11.03 -10.50 -2.51
C LYS A 41 9.60 -10.05 -2.27
N VAL A 42 8.71 -10.41 -3.19
CA VAL A 42 7.27 -10.23 -3.01
C VAL A 42 6.78 -11.03 -1.79
N ALA A 43 5.87 -10.44 -1.01
CA ALA A 43 5.36 -11.02 0.23
C ALA A 43 3.92 -11.51 0.02
N SER A 44 3.73 -12.84 0.09
CA SER A 44 2.42 -13.49 -0.02
C SER A 44 1.77 -13.68 1.36
N GLY A 45 0.44 -13.78 1.40
CA GLY A 45 -0.30 -13.96 2.66
C GLY A 45 -0.30 -12.74 3.57
N VAL A 46 0.04 -11.56 3.06
CA VAL A 46 0.02 -10.29 3.81
C VAL A 46 -1.38 -9.71 3.77
N THR A 47 -1.92 -9.33 4.94
CA THR A 47 -3.19 -8.63 5.04
C THR A 47 -3.00 -7.16 4.66
N VAL A 48 -3.83 -6.68 3.74
CA VAL A 48 -3.87 -5.28 3.30
C VAL A 48 -5.19 -4.67 3.75
N ASN A 49 -5.09 -3.69 4.64
CA ASN A 49 -6.20 -2.93 5.21
C ASN A 49 -6.25 -1.53 4.58
N LEU A 50 -7.45 -1.12 4.13
CA LEU A 50 -7.71 0.24 3.66
C LEU A 50 -8.63 0.98 4.63
N TYR A 51 -8.18 2.12 5.15
CA TYR A 51 -8.93 2.95 6.10
C TYR A 51 -9.39 4.27 5.46
N THR A 52 -10.56 4.75 5.86
CA THR A 52 -11.24 5.92 5.25
C THR A 52 -11.21 7.20 6.11
N LYS A 53 -10.91 7.09 7.40
CA LYS A 53 -11.21 8.14 8.37
C LYS A 53 -10.03 8.38 9.33
N THR A 54 -8.96 8.97 8.82
CA THR A 54 -7.86 9.54 9.62
C THR A 54 -7.06 8.54 10.48
N GLN A 55 -5.97 9.03 11.05
CA GLN A 55 -5.01 8.33 11.89
C GLN A 55 -5.62 7.80 13.22
N ILE A 56 -6.75 8.37 13.65
CA ILE A 56 -7.46 8.02 14.89
C ILE A 56 -8.34 6.76 14.73
N ASP A 57 -8.91 6.50 13.55
CA ASP A 57 -9.79 5.32 13.37
C ASP A 57 -8.99 4.01 13.21
N VAL A 58 -7.68 4.09 12.98
CA VAL A 58 -6.78 2.93 12.98
C VAL A 58 -6.53 2.44 14.40
N GLY A 59 -6.55 3.34 15.39
CA GLY A 59 -6.55 2.97 16.80
C GLY A 59 -7.84 2.25 17.25
N ASN A 60 -8.93 2.35 16.47
CA ASN A 60 -10.21 1.67 16.69
C ASN A 60 -10.44 0.47 15.75
N ASP A 61 -9.43 0.15 14.92
CA ASP A 61 -9.27 -1.07 14.12
C ASP A 61 -10.46 -1.51 13.25
N THR A 62 -11.14 -0.58 12.59
CA THR A 62 -12.21 -0.93 11.62
C THR A 62 -11.81 -0.55 10.20
N ALA A 63 -11.05 -1.42 9.54
CA ALA A 63 -10.71 -1.27 8.13
C ALA A 63 -11.98 -1.25 7.26
N SER A 64 -12.03 -0.34 6.28
CA SER A 64 -13.15 -0.27 5.34
C SER A 64 -13.07 -1.35 4.26
N TYR A 65 -11.86 -1.81 3.96
CA TYR A 65 -11.60 -2.94 3.08
C TYR A 65 -10.43 -3.76 3.63
N ILE A 66 -10.54 -5.08 3.52
CA ILE A 66 -9.51 -6.04 3.92
C ILE A 66 -9.32 -7.02 2.76
N ALA A 67 -8.08 -7.29 2.39
CA ALA A 67 -7.76 -8.31 1.41
C ALA A 67 -6.38 -8.91 1.72
N VAL A 68 -6.07 -10.07 1.14
CA VAL A 68 -4.79 -10.78 1.38
C VAL A 68 -4.03 -10.91 0.07
N THR A 69 -2.71 -10.70 0.11
CA THR A 69 -1.86 -10.85 -1.08
C THR A 69 -1.78 -12.29 -1.56
N GLY A 70 -1.80 -12.46 -2.89
CA GLY A 70 -1.55 -13.72 -3.56
C GLY A 70 -0.08 -14.15 -3.50
N GLN A 71 0.25 -15.26 -4.16
CA GLN A 71 1.63 -15.78 -4.24
C GLN A 71 2.59 -14.84 -4.99
N ASP A 72 2.06 -13.94 -5.82
CA ASP A 72 2.81 -12.88 -6.48
C ASP A 72 3.00 -11.63 -5.61
N GLY A 73 2.54 -11.67 -4.35
CA GLY A 73 2.56 -10.56 -3.41
C GLY A 73 1.66 -9.40 -3.79
N LYS A 74 0.64 -9.65 -4.64
CA LYS A 74 -0.28 -8.62 -5.10
C LYS A 74 -1.70 -8.85 -4.63
N VAL A 75 -2.46 -7.78 -4.54
CA VAL A 75 -3.91 -7.81 -4.32
C VAL A 75 -4.59 -6.66 -5.03
N LYS A 76 -5.80 -6.89 -5.54
CA LYS A 76 -6.65 -5.87 -6.17
C LYS A 76 -7.94 -5.72 -5.37
N ILE A 77 -8.23 -4.51 -4.95
CA ILE A 77 -9.38 -4.18 -4.10
C ILE A 77 -10.27 -3.20 -4.85
N SER A 78 -11.51 -3.59 -5.13
CA SER A 78 -12.53 -2.69 -5.67
C SER A 78 -13.10 -1.84 -4.53
N VAL A 79 -12.99 -0.52 -4.65
CA VAL A 79 -13.33 0.42 -3.58
C VAL A 79 -14.33 1.46 -4.06
N ALA A 80 -15.12 1.99 -3.13
CA ALA A 80 -15.84 3.24 -3.36
C ALA A 80 -14.84 4.38 -3.56
N TYR A 81 -15.07 5.25 -4.54
CA TYR A 81 -14.18 6.37 -4.76
C TYR A 81 -14.14 7.30 -3.55
N ARG A 82 -12.92 7.55 -3.09
CA ARG A 82 -12.54 8.63 -2.17
C ARG A 82 -11.23 9.20 -2.67
N ALA A 83 -10.99 10.48 -2.44
CA ALA A 83 -9.74 11.11 -2.84
C ALA A 83 -8.51 10.44 -2.22
N LYS A 84 -8.66 9.82 -1.03
CA LYS A 84 -7.58 9.20 -0.28
C LYS A 84 -8.03 7.99 0.54
N TYR A 85 -7.15 6.99 0.66
CA TYR A 85 -7.19 5.92 1.65
C TYR A 85 -5.84 5.82 2.37
N PHE A 86 -5.86 5.36 3.62
CA PHE A 86 -4.65 4.90 4.30
C PHE A 86 -4.46 3.41 4.05
N VAL A 87 -3.22 2.98 3.78
CA VAL A 87 -2.90 1.62 3.34
C VAL A 87 -1.96 0.97 4.33
N VAL A 88 -2.46 0.03 5.12
CA VAL A 88 -1.64 -0.76 6.04
C VAL A 88 -1.50 -2.16 5.47
N ALA A 89 -0.26 -2.58 5.21
CA ALA A 89 0.07 -3.97 4.93
C ALA A 89 0.70 -4.56 6.19
N GLU A 90 0.15 -5.67 6.67
CA GLU A 90 0.59 -6.30 7.91
C GLU A 90 0.60 -7.83 7.83
N THR A 91 1.52 -8.43 8.56
CA THR A 91 1.61 -9.88 8.75
C THR A 91 2.22 -10.19 10.11
N VAL A 92 2.15 -11.45 10.51
CA VAL A 92 2.75 -11.94 11.75
C VAL A 92 3.68 -13.09 11.38
N ASP A 93 4.93 -13.02 11.81
CA ASP A 93 5.90 -14.10 11.55
C ASP A 93 5.63 -15.34 12.40
N ALA A 94 6.38 -16.40 12.14
CA ALA A 94 6.26 -17.66 12.88
C ALA A 94 6.58 -17.54 14.39
N LYS A 95 7.20 -16.43 14.82
CA LYS A 95 7.53 -16.15 16.22
C LYS A 95 6.49 -15.23 16.89
N GLY A 96 5.49 -14.77 16.15
CA GLY A 96 4.45 -13.87 16.65
C GLY A 96 4.80 -12.39 16.58
N TYR A 97 5.86 -12.01 15.86
CA TYR A 97 6.20 -10.60 15.66
C TYR A 97 5.34 -10.00 14.55
N GLU A 98 4.75 -8.85 14.83
CA GLU A 98 4.02 -8.06 13.84
C GLU A 98 4.98 -7.33 12.92
N HIS A 99 4.74 -7.47 11.62
CA HIS A 99 5.45 -6.76 10.56
C HIS A 99 4.46 -5.86 9.85
N LYS A 100 4.79 -4.57 9.73
CA LYS A 100 3.94 -3.56 9.09
C LYS A 100 4.73 -2.77 8.07
N ASN A 101 4.03 -2.13 7.14
CA ASN A 101 4.64 -1.22 6.17
C ASN A 101 4.91 0.19 6.70
N TYR A 102 4.79 0.40 8.00
CA TYR A 102 5.05 1.69 8.65
C TYR A 102 5.39 1.50 10.12
N ILE A 103 6.08 2.49 10.67
CA ILE A 103 6.27 2.67 12.11
C ILE A 103 5.47 3.91 12.49
N PHE A 104 4.54 3.76 13.42
CA PHE A 104 3.73 4.89 13.85
C PHE A 104 4.50 5.79 14.82
N GLY A 105 4.68 7.06 14.45
CA GLY A 105 5.22 8.10 15.31
C GLY A 105 6.70 8.36 15.16
N TRP A 106 7.35 8.77 16.25
CA TRP A 106 8.77 9.12 16.27
C TRP A 106 9.61 7.88 15.98
N LEU A 107 10.50 7.93 14.99
CA LEU A 107 11.34 6.79 14.63
C LEU A 107 12.60 6.74 15.50
N PRO A 108 12.71 5.83 16.49
CA PRO A 108 13.93 5.69 17.26
C PRO A 108 15.00 4.97 16.45
N ILE A 109 16.17 5.60 16.30
CA ILE A 109 17.32 5.04 15.56
C ILE A 109 18.45 4.58 16.47
N GLY A 110 18.22 4.62 17.78
CA GLY A 110 19.15 4.11 18.78
C GLY A 110 19.09 4.88 20.09
N ILE A 111 20.16 4.75 20.87
CA ILE A 111 20.34 5.43 22.15
C ILE A 111 21.62 6.26 22.07
N PHE A 112 21.60 7.48 22.58
CA PHE A 112 22.80 8.31 22.75
C PHE A 112 23.77 7.64 23.73
N ARG A 113 25.03 7.45 23.31
CA ARG A 113 26.08 6.78 24.09
C ARG A 113 27.21 7.72 24.48
N THR A 114 27.49 8.74 23.68
CA THR A 114 28.56 9.71 23.94
C THR A 114 28.05 11.14 23.82
N GLN A 115 28.80 12.08 24.38
CA GLN A 115 28.49 13.50 24.27
C GLN A 115 28.66 13.99 22.82
N GLU A 116 29.65 13.46 22.10
CA GLU A 116 29.85 13.76 20.68
C GLU A 116 28.60 13.45 19.84
N GLU A 117 27.94 12.31 20.09
CA GLU A 117 26.69 11.98 19.39
C GLU A 117 25.56 12.95 19.73
N VAL A 118 25.47 13.42 20.98
CA VAL A 118 24.49 14.41 21.41
C VAL A 118 24.73 15.74 20.70
N ASP A 119 25.99 16.18 20.64
CA ASP A 119 26.41 17.46 20.06
C ASP A 119 26.29 17.45 18.53
N SER A 120 26.46 16.30 17.89
CA SER A 120 26.35 16.15 16.43
C SER A 120 24.92 15.89 15.94
N SER A 121 23.93 15.79 16.84
CA SER A 121 22.56 15.45 16.46
C SER A 121 21.67 16.69 16.32
N PRO A 122 20.65 16.62 15.43
CA PRO A 122 19.63 17.66 15.34
C PRO A 122 19.05 18.00 16.72
N PRO A 123 18.93 19.30 17.07
CA PRO A 123 18.26 19.71 18.29
C PRO A 123 16.79 19.27 18.27
N LYS A 124 16.23 19.05 19.46
CA LYS A 124 14.82 18.74 19.62
C LYS A 124 14.01 20.03 19.77
N GLY A 125 12.92 20.14 19.02
CA GLY A 125 11.96 21.22 19.03
C GLY A 125 11.14 21.26 20.32
N GLN A 126 10.21 22.22 20.38
CA GLN A 126 9.40 22.45 21.57
C GLN A 126 8.55 21.20 21.92
N GLY A 127 8.49 20.85 23.21
CA GLY A 127 7.70 19.70 23.70
C GLY A 127 8.47 18.38 23.78
N PHE A 128 9.75 18.37 23.44
CA PHE A 128 10.62 17.20 23.58
C PHE A 128 11.66 17.39 24.69
N GLU A 129 12.03 16.29 25.35
CA GLU A 129 13.21 16.27 26.22
C GLU A 129 14.49 16.44 25.39
N SER A 130 15.41 17.27 25.86
CA SER A 130 16.70 17.51 25.20
C SER A 130 17.50 16.23 24.94
N ASN A 131 18.32 16.22 23.88
CA ASN A 131 19.28 15.15 23.63
C ASN A 131 20.23 14.98 24.82
N GLN A 132 20.34 13.75 25.32
CA GLN A 132 21.19 13.39 26.46
C GLN A 132 21.64 11.94 26.31
N ILE A 133 22.84 11.63 26.81
CA ILE A 133 23.34 10.26 26.89
C ILE A 133 22.32 9.37 27.63
N GLY A 134 22.03 8.20 27.08
CA GLY A 134 21.03 7.25 27.58
C GLY A 134 19.60 7.47 27.05
N ARG A 135 19.33 8.60 26.37
CA ARG A 135 18.00 8.85 25.77
C ARG A 135 17.89 8.33 24.34
N PRO A 136 16.66 8.08 23.84
CA PRO A 136 16.44 7.73 22.44
C PRO A 136 16.91 8.82 21.47
N LYS A 137 17.65 8.37 20.46
CA LYS A 137 17.92 9.11 19.22
C LYS A 137 16.70 8.98 18.33
N ILE A 138 16.17 10.10 17.86
CA ILE A 138 15.04 10.15 16.94
C ILE A 138 15.58 10.55 15.56
N GLN A 139 15.08 9.90 14.52
CA GLN A 139 15.38 10.26 13.13
C GLN A 139 14.78 11.63 12.81
N ASP A 140 15.59 12.51 12.23
CA ASP A 140 15.10 13.64 11.43
C ASP A 140 14.62 13.05 10.10
N THR A 141 13.29 12.95 9.95
CA THR A 141 12.65 12.24 8.83
C THR A 141 12.35 13.17 7.67
N ASN A 142 12.22 14.47 7.91
CA ASN A 142 11.96 15.45 6.86
C ASN A 142 13.25 16.14 6.36
N GLY A 143 14.37 15.99 7.10
CA GLY A 143 15.70 16.47 6.75
C GLY A 143 15.90 17.97 6.97
N ASP A 144 15.10 18.62 7.83
CA ASP A 144 15.17 20.07 8.07
C ASP A 144 16.18 20.46 9.18
N GLY A 145 16.78 19.47 9.85
CA GLY A 145 17.79 19.66 10.87
C GLY A 145 17.25 19.92 12.27
N VAL A 146 15.94 19.78 12.52
CA VAL A 146 15.32 19.91 13.84
C VAL A 146 14.33 18.77 14.07
N ILE A 147 14.45 18.06 15.20
CA ILE A 147 13.45 17.03 15.56
C ILE A 147 12.20 17.70 16.13
N ASP A 148 11.11 17.77 15.39
CA ASP A 148 9.84 18.35 15.85
C ASP A 148 8.59 17.59 15.36
N THR A 149 7.40 18.17 15.53
CA THR A 149 6.12 17.57 15.10
C THR A 149 6.09 17.08 13.65
N ASN A 150 6.91 17.67 12.77
CA ASN A 150 7.02 17.32 11.37
C ASN A 150 7.84 16.05 11.11
N ASP A 151 8.55 15.52 12.11
CA ASP A 151 9.25 14.23 12.01
C ASP A 151 8.39 13.03 12.40
N PHE A 152 7.11 13.26 12.66
CA PHE A 152 6.18 12.21 13.03
C PHE A 152 5.92 11.34 11.81
N CYS A 153 6.24 10.05 11.90
CA CYS A 153 5.93 9.13 10.81
C CYS A 153 4.43 8.84 10.79
N ASP A 154 3.75 9.44 9.81
CA ASP A 154 2.35 9.22 9.55
C ASP A 154 2.08 7.89 8.86
N MET A 155 0.83 7.45 8.93
CA MET A 155 0.40 6.27 8.21
C MET A 155 0.51 6.46 6.69
N PRO A 156 1.00 5.45 5.97
CA PRO A 156 1.02 5.47 4.52
C PRO A 156 -0.37 5.68 3.92
N SER A 157 -0.43 6.48 2.86
CA SER A 157 -1.67 6.77 2.15
C SER A 157 -1.51 6.72 0.64
N ILE A 158 -2.63 6.51 -0.05
CA ILE A 158 -2.75 6.55 -1.50
C ILE A 158 -3.83 7.56 -1.88
N ASN A 159 -3.52 8.46 -2.82
CA ASN A 159 -4.53 9.30 -3.46
C ASN A 159 -5.12 8.54 -4.66
N LEU A 160 -6.45 8.54 -4.81
CA LEU A 160 -7.11 7.81 -5.88
C LEU A 160 -7.56 8.72 -7.02
N THR A 161 -7.48 8.17 -8.22
CA THR A 161 -8.24 8.60 -9.39
C THR A 161 -9.50 7.73 -9.49
N GLU A 162 -10.66 8.37 -9.62
CA GLU A 162 -11.95 7.70 -9.78
C GLU A 162 -11.95 6.81 -11.04
N LYS A 163 -12.53 5.61 -10.93
CA LYS A 163 -12.70 4.66 -12.05
C LYS A 163 -11.38 4.29 -12.75
N ALA A 164 -10.29 4.30 -11.99
CA ALA A 164 -8.96 3.94 -12.45
C ALA A 164 -8.35 2.84 -11.59
N ASN A 165 -7.28 2.24 -12.11
CA ASN A 165 -6.39 1.40 -11.33
C ASN A 165 -5.34 2.28 -10.63
N ASN A 166 -5.31 2.24 -9.31
CA ASN A 166 -4.42 3.03 -8.48
C ASN A 166 -3.37 2.11 -7.87
N LEU A 167 -2.12 2.28 -8.29
CA LEU A 167 -1.01 1.40 -7.91
C LEU A 167 -0.38 1.88 -6.60
N TYR A 168 -0.12 0.95 -5.69
CA TYR A 168 0.58 1.21 -4.44
C TYR A 168 1.61 0.12 -4.14
N SER A 169 2.81 0.54 -3.73
CA SER A 169 3.88 -0.36 -3.32
C SER A 169 4.09 -0.24 -1.82
N ALA A 170 4.03 -1.36 -1.12
CA ALA A 170 4.32 -1.47 0.30
C ALA A 170 5.57 -2.34 0.52
N THR A 171 6.33 -2.00 1.56
CA THR A 171 7.42 -2.83 2.06
C THR A 171 7.15 -3.09 3.53
N ILE A 172 7.07 -4.36 3.95
CA ILE A 172 6.94 -4.74 5.36
C ILE A 172 8.34 -4.92 5.96
N TYR A 173 8.48 -4.53 7.23
CA TYR A 173 9.72 -4.56 8.01
C TYR A 173 9.58 -5.49 9.21
#